data_AF-Q5I2X6-F1
#
_entry.id   AF-Q5I2X6-F1
#
_cell.length_a   1.000
_cell.length_b   1.000
_cell.length_c   1.000
_cell.angle_alpha   90.00
_cell.angle_beta   90.00
_cell.angle_gamma   90.00
#
_symmetry.space_group_name_H-M   'P 1'
#
loop_
_entity.id
_entity.type
_entity.pdbx_description
1 polymer ?
#
loop_
_entity_poly.entity_id
_entity_poly.type
_entity_poly.pdbx_seq_one_letter_code
_entity_poly.pdbx_strand_id
1 'polypeptide(L)' 'QLSANSKCDKSTLTNCYVDKSEVYGTTCTGSRFDGVTITSSTSTGSRI' A
#
# COMPACT_ATOMS: atom_id res chain seq x y z
N GLN A 1 -5.53 -1.32 6.80
CA GLN A 1 -6.85 -1.24 6.16
C GLN A 1 -6.67 -1.04 4.67
N LEU A 2 -7.31 -1.88 3.87
CA LEU A 2 -7.32 -1.83 2.40
C LEU A 2 -8.77 -1.54 1.98
N SER A 3 -9.00 -0.53 1.14
CA SER A 3 -10.35 -0.23 0.65
C SER A 3 -10.79 -1.21 -0.44
N ALA A 4 -12.11 -1.35 -0.64
CA ALA A 4 -12.70 -2.30 -1.60
C ALA A 4 -12.30 -2.02 -3.07
N ASN A 5 -11.93 -0.78 -3.37
CA ASN A 5 -11.47 -0.30 -4.67
C ASN A 5 -9.94 -0.30 -4.80
N SER A 6 -9.21 -0.90 -3.86
CA SER A 6 -7.77 -1.06 -3.92
C SER A 6 -7.38 -2.50 -4.24
N LYS A 7 -6.19 -2.68 -4.83
CA LYS A 7 -5.61 -4.00 -5.08
C LYS A 7 -4.32 -4.16 -4.29
N CYS A 8 -4.12 -5.35 -3.75
CA CYS A 8 -2.92 -5.73 -3.03
C CYS A 8 -2.54 -7.15 -3.44
N ASP A 9 -1.44 -7.30 -4.15
CA ASP A 9 -0.94 -8.60 -4.60
C ASP A 9 0.53 -8.78 -4.21
N LYS A 10 0.85 -9.99 -3.72
CA LYS A 10 2.20 -10.38 -3.24
C LYS A 10 2.88 -9.32 -2.35
N SER A 11 2.10 -8.62 -1.54
CA SER A 11 2.56 -7.47 -0.74
C SER A 11 2.26 -7.70 0.74
N THR A 12 3.07 -7.09 1.60
CA THR A 12 2.90 -7.16 3.06
C THR A 12 2.51 -5.79 3.58
N LEU A 13 1.36 -5.70 4.25
CA LEU A 13 0.83 -4.46 4.81
C LEU A 13 0.73 -4.56 6.34
N THR A 14 1.60 -3.85 7.05
CA THR A 14 1.59 -3.79 8.52
C THR A 14 1.23 -2.38 8.96
N ASN A 15 0.09 -2.22 9.64
CA ASN A 15 -0.42 -0.92 10.08
C ASN A 15 -0.52 0.13 8.94
N CYS A 16 -0.85 -0.31 7.72
CA CYS A 16 -0.97 0.58 6.57
C CYS A 16 -2.41 0.91 6.20
N TYR A 17 -2.62 2.06 5.56
CA TYR A 17 -3.89 2.44 4.95
C TYR A 17 -3.74 2.56 3.43
N VAL A 18 -4.52 1.82 2.67
CA VAL A 18 -4.44 1.79 1.21
C VAL A 18 -5.83 2.07 0.65
N ASP A 19 -5.97 3.18 -0.05
CA ASP A 19 -7.22 3.59 -0.69
C ASP A 19 -7.03 3.95 -2.17
N LYS A 20 -7.97 3.53 -3.01
CA LYS A 20 -7.98 3.66 -4.47
C LYS A 20 -6.62 3.38 -5.12
N SER A 21 -5.86 2.44 -4.58
CA SER A 21 -4.47 2.21 -4.95
C SER A 21 -4.21 0.79 -5.42
N GLU A 22 -3.18 0.58 -6.22
CA GLU A 22 -2.70 -0.75 -6.60
C GLU A 22 -1.29 -1.00 -6.04
N VAL A 23 -1.15 -2.06 -5.24
CA VAL A 23 0.07 -2.38 -4.49
C VAL A 23 0.55 -3.78 -4.89
N TYR A 24 1.71 -3.86 -5.55
CA TYR A 24 2.27 -5.13 -6.03
C TYR A 24 3.68 -5.33 -5.48
N GLY A 25 3.99 -6.52 -4.94
CA GLY A 25 5.34 -6.86 -4.49
C GLY A 25 5.94 -5.89 -3.45
N THR A 26 5.11 -5.20 -2.67
CA THR A 26 5.53 -4.06 -1.83
C THR A 26 5.43 -4.41 -0.35
N THR A 27 6.40 -3.93 0.44
CA THR A 27 6.33 -3.96 1.90
C THR A 27 5.93 -2.60 2.42
N CYS A 28 4.81 -2.53 3.15
CA CYS A 28 4.31 -1.32 3.76
C CYS A 28 4.29 -1.47 5.27
N THR A 29 4.88 -0.52 5.98
CA THR A 29 4.83 -0.43 7.45
C THR A 29 4.42 0.98 7.89
N GLY A 30 3.27 1.12 8.53
CA GLY A 30 2.82 2.41 9.08
C GLY A 30 2.62 3.52 8.05
N SER A 31 2.37 3.18 6.78
CA SER A 31 2.26 4.16 5.69
C SER A 31 0.82 4.28 5.15
N ARG A 32 0.54 5.36 4.42
CA ARG A 32 -0.71 5.58 3.70
C ARG A 32 -0.46 5.71 2.20
N PHE A 33 -1.24 4.99 1.40
CA PHE A 33 -1.28 5.06 -0.06
C PHE A 33 -2.69 5.52 -0.49
N ASP A 34 -2.78 6.60 -1.27
CA ASP A 34 -4.06 7.20 -1.67
C ASP A 34 -4.07 7.56 -3.17
N GLY A 35 -4.72 6.73 -3.99
CA GLY A 35 -4.82 6.95 -5.44
C GLY A 35 -3.56 6.61 -6.23
N VAL A 36 -2.68 5.75 -5.72
CA VAL A 36 -1.35 5.48 -6.33
C VAL A 36 -1.18 4.04 -6.79
N THR A 37 -0.26 3.84 -7.74
CA THR A 37 0.23 2.51 -8.11
C THR A 37 1.66 2.37 -7.63
N ILE A 38 1.92 1.39 -6.78
CA ILE A 38 3.24 1.12 -6.21
C ILE A 38 3.65 -0.33 -6.46
N THR A 39 4.88 -0.52 -6.93
CA THR A 39 5.42 -1.83 -7.28
C THR A 39 6.80 -2.02 -6.66
N SER A 40 7.10 -3.25 -6.22
CA SER A 40 8.43 -3.69 -5.76
C SER A 40 9.14 -2.71 -4.80
N SER A 41 8.39 -2.13 -3.86
CA SER A 41 8.88 -1.03 -3.00
C SER A 41 8.86 -1.39 -1.51
N THR A 42 9.53 -0.58 -0.70
CA THR A 42 9.38 -0.60 0.77
C THR A 42 9.02 0.81 1.25
N SER A 43 7.94 0.95 2.02
CA SER A 43 7.49 2.23 2.57
C SER A 43 7.30 2.14 4.08
N THR A 44 7.93 3.07 4.80
CA THR A 44 7.88 3.11 6.27
C THR A 44 7.54 4.52 6.74
N GLY A 45 6.40 4.69 7.43
CA GLY A 45 5.97 5.97 8.00
C GLY A 45 5.64 7.07 6.98
N SER A 46 5.41 6.71 5.72
CA SER A 46 5.22 7.66 4.63
C SER A 46 3.74 7.88 4.28
N ARG A 47 3.44 9.00 3.64
CA ARG A 47 2.17 9.21 2.92
C ARG A 47 2.49 9.40 1.44
N ILE A 48 1.87 8.60 0.60
CA ILE A 48 2.06 8.58 -0.85
C ILE A 48 0.69 8.70 -1.52
#